data_AF-A0A1B6IGU7-F1
#
_entry.id   AF-A0A1B6IGU7-F1
#
_cell.length_a   1.000
_cell.length_b   1.000
_cell.length_c   1.000
_cell.angle_alpha   90.00
_cell.angle_beta   90.00
_cell.angle_gamma   90.00
#
_symmetry.space_group_name_H-M   'P 1'
#
loop_
_entity.id
_entity.type
_entity.pdbx_description
1 polymer ?
#
loop_
_entity_poly.entity_id
_entity_poly.type
_entity_poly.pdbx_seq_one_letter_code
_entity_poly.pdbx_strand_id
1 'polypeptide(L)'
;VFETFVSLCKEHYTPGEYVTIDEMLEAFRGRCKFRQYLSNKPDKYGIKIYAMSDARTFYVLNMEIYPGKQPPGPYAYDNSASSVVLKLMEPIDRTGRNITMD
;
A
#
# COMPACT_ATOMS: atom_id res chain seq x y z
N VAL A 1 1.98 8.72 -13.25
CA VAL A 1 1.75 7.33 -13.72
C VAL A 1 1.25 6.44 -12.59
N PHE A 2 2.04 6.16 -11.55
CA PHE A 2 1.59 5.33 -10.42
C PHE A 2 0.33 5.90 -9.74
N GLU A 3 0.35 7.18 -9.40
CA GLU A 3 -0.81 7.88 -8.83
C GLU A 3 -2.05 7.80 -9.73
N THR A 4 -1.86 7.95 -11.05
CA THR A 4 -2.93 7.81 -12.06
C THR A 4 -3.52 6.41 -12.05
N PHE A 5 -2.67 5.37 -11.99
CA PHE A 5 -3.12 3.98 -11.91
C PHE A 5 -3.92 3.72 -10.62
N VAL A 6 -3.38 4.15 -9.47
CA VAL A 6 -4.08 4.03 -8.17
C VAL A 6 -5.41 4.77 -8.17
N SER A 7 -5.48 5.96 -8.78
CA SER A 7 -6.74 6.71 -8.92
C SER A 7 -7.79 5.93 -9.71
N LEU A 8 -7.39 5.31 -10.83
CA LEU A 8 -8.29 4.50 -11.65
C LEU A 8 -8.76 3.23 -10.90
N CYS A 9 -7.89 2.61 -10.09
CA CYS A 9 -8.28 1.48 -9.25
C CYS A 9 -9.41 1.84 -8.28
N LYS A 10 -9.35 3.04 -7.68
CA LYS A 10 -10.37 3.58 -6.76
C LYS A 10 -11.67 3.92 -7.48
N GLU A 11 -11.60 4.50 -8.67
CA GLU A 11 -12.76 5.00 -9.41
C GLU A 11 -13.62 3.88 -9.99
N HIS A 12 -13.00 2.78 -10.43
CA HIS A 12 -13.69 1.73 -11.20
C HIS A 12 -14.11 0.50 -10.41
N TYR A 13 -13.95 0.51 -9.08
CA TYR A 13 -14.36 -0.61 -8.24
C TYR A 13 -14.88 -0.15 -6.88
N THR A 14 -15.99 -0.74 -6.43
CA THR A 14 -16.51 -0.54 -5.08
C THR A 14 -16.29 -1.82 -4.27
N PRO A 15 -15.50 -1.78 -3.18
CA PRO A 15 -15.25 -2.98 -2.37
C PRO A 15 -16.49 -3.37 -1.56
N GLY A 16 -16.51 -4.64 -1.15
CA GLY A 16 -17.47 -5.18 -0.19
C GLY A 16 -17.25 -4.67 1.23
N GLU A 17 -17.84 -5.39 2.19
CA GLU A 17 -17.85 -5.00 3.61
C GLU A 17 -16.49 -5.16 4.30
N TYR A 18 -15.63 -6.05 3.79
CA TYR A 18 -14.37 -6.43 4.42
C TYR A 18 -13.22 -6.16 3.46
N VAL A 19 -12.24 -5.40 3.94
CA VAL A 19 -10.98 -5.14 3.25
C VAL A 19 -9.80 -5.48 4.13
N THR A 20 -8.67 -5.79 3.52
CA THR A 20 -7.40 -6.05 4.20
C THR A 20 -6.38 -5.00 3.80
N ILE A 21 -5.54 -4.58 4.75
CA ILE A 21 -4.34 -3.78 4.47
C ILE A 21 -3.14 -4.66 4.84
N ASP A 22 -2.25 -4.87 3.89
CA ASP A 22 -1.05 -5.69 4.07
C ASP A 22 0.05 -5.20 3.10
N GLU A 23 1.20 -5.85 3.17
CA GLU A 23 2.44 -5.51 2.52
C GLU A 23 2.75 -6.46 1.37
N MET A 24 2.81 -5.92 0.17
CA MET A 24 3.32 -6.60 -1.02
C MET A 24 4.78 -6.23 -1.28
N LEU A 25 5.51 -7.15 -1.90
CA LEU A 25 6.92 -6.99 -2.22
C LEU A 25 7.15 -7.36 -3.68
N GLU A 26 7.35 -6.34 -4.50
CA GLU A 26 7.64 -6.54 -5.92
C GLU A 26 9.12 -6.84 -6.11
N ALA A 27 9.42 -8.08 -6.53
CA ALA A 27 10.78 -8.58 -6.64
C ALA A 27 11.65 -7.68 -7.53
N PHE A 28 12.69 -7.10 -6.96
CA PHE A 28 13.58 -6.20 -7.67
C PHE A 28 14.98 -6.21 -7.04
N ARG A 29 15.98 -6.59 -7.84
CA ARG A 29 17.39 -6.69 -7.41
C ARG A 29 18.29 -5.58 -7.95
N GLY A 30 17.78 -4.69 -8.81
CA GLY A 30 18.54 -3.56 -9.33
C GLY A 30 18.92 -2.54 -8.26
N ARG A 31 19.72 -1.54 -8.65
CA ARG A 31 20.06 -0.41 -7.79
C ARG A 31 18.85 0.53 -7.68
N CYS A 32 18.17 0.48 -6.56
CA CYS A 32 17.09 1.39 -6.20
C CYS A 32 17.27 1.82 -4.74
N LYS A 33 17.16 3.13 -4.46
CA LYS A 33 17.43 3.70 -3.13
C LYS A 33 16.46 3.22 -2.06
N PHE A 34 15.24 2.84 -2.45
CA PHE A 34 14.16 2.42 -1.56
C PHE A 34 13.83 0.93 -1.63
N ARG A 35 14.71 0.14 -2.24
CA ARG A 35 14.61 -1.33 -2.21
C ARG A 35 14.65 -1.82 -0.77
N GLN A 36 13.70 -2.65 -0.39
CA GLN A 36 13.59 -3.26 0.93
C GLN A 36 14.11 -4.71 0.93
N TYR A 37 14.54 -5.16 2.10
CA TYR A 37 14.80 -6.57 2.38
C TYR A 37 13.77 -7.09 3.40
N LEU A 38 13.03 -8.14 3.04
CA LEU A 38 12.05 -8.80 3.91
C LEU A 38 12.42 -10.28 4.02
N SER A 39 12.90 -10.69 5.19
CA SER A 39 13.46 -12.05 5.42
C SER A 39 12.46 -13.18 5.18
N ASN A 40 11.17 -12.89 5.41
CA ASN A 40 10.09 -13.88 5.42
C ASN A 40 9.38 -14.02 4.06
N LYS A 41 9.76 -13.24 3.04
CA LYS A 41 9.18 -13.33 1.69
C LYS A 41 10.06 -14.22 0.80
N PRO A 42 9.50 -14.98 -0.16
CA PRO A 42 10.26 -15.86 -1.06
C PRO A 42 11.36 -15.09 -1.82
N ASP A 43 11.00 -13.97 -2.43
CA ASP A 43 11.93 -12.99 -2.96
C ASP A 43 12.26 -11.95 -1.91
N LYS A 44 13.41 -12.10 -1.26
CA LYS A 44 13.76 -11.27 -0.11
C LYS A 44 14.04 -9.80 -0.44
N TYR A 45 14.29 -9.46 -1.71
CA TYR A 45 14.64 -8.09 -2.14
C TYR A 45 13.63 -7.56 -3.15
N GLY A 46 13.08 -6.39 -2.88
CA GLY A 46 12.10 -5.79 -3.76
C GLY A 46 11.68 -4.38 -3.39
N ILE A 47 10.68 -3.87 -4.10
CA ILE A 47 10.00 -2.62 -3.76
C ILE A 47 8.83 -2.98 -2.85
N LYS A 48 8.86 -2.48 -1.60
CA LYS A 48 7.77 -2.67 -0.65
C LYS A 48 6.63 -1.72 -1.00
N ILE A 49 5.43 -2.24 -1.09
CA ILE A 49 4.21 -1.48 -1.36
C ILE A 49 3.16 -1.94 -0.35
N TYR A 50 2.49 -1.00 0.29
CA TYR A 50 1.30 -1.29 1.10
C TYR A 50 0.08 -1.28 0.19
N ALA A 51 -0.79 -2.26 0.32
CA ALA A 51 -1.96 -2.42 -0.53
C ALA A 51 -3.21 -2.66 0.32
N MET A 52 -4.30 -1.95 -0.01
CA MET A 52 -5.63 -2.21 0.51
C MET A 52 -6.40 -3.05 -0.52
N SER A 53 -6.85 -4.24 -0.13
CA SER A 53 -7.54 -5.18 -1.01
C SER A 53 -8.91 -5.56 -0.48
N ASP A 54 -9.87 -5.78 -1.39
CA ASP A 54 -11.14 -6.41 -1.07
C ASP A 54 -10.93 -7.87 -0.67
N ALA A 55 -11.52 -8.29 0.46
CA ALA A 55 -11.28 -9.61 1.04
C ALA A 55 -11.91 -10.77 0.24
N ARG A 56 -12.92 -10.49 -0.59
CA ARG A 56 -13.65 -11.54 -1.33
C ARG A 56 -13.14 -11.71 -2.76
N THR A 57 -12.81 -10.61 -3.41
CA THR A 57 -12.42 -10.57 -4.83
C THR A 57 -10.92 -10.44 -5.02
N PHE A 58 -10.17 -10.12 -3.96
CA PHE A 58 -8.74 -9.81 -3.99
C PHE A 58 -8.40 -8.62 -4.88
N TYR A 59 -9.37 -7.74 -5.14
CA TYR A 59 -9.15 -6.53 -5.91
C TYR A 59 -8.41 -5.49 -5.07
N VAL A 60 -7.26 -5.02 -5.57
CA VAL A 60 -6.48 -3.97 -4.91
C VAL A 60 -7.06 -2.60 -5.22
N LEU A 61 -7.63 -1.97 -4.20
CA LEU A 61 -8.33 -0.69 -4.31
C LEU A 61 -7.39 0.51 -4.18
N ASN A 62 -6.43 0.45 -3.27
CA ASN A 62 -5.49 1.54 -2.99
C ASN A 62 -4.09 1.00 -2.70
N MET A 63 -3.05 1.75 -3.07
CA MET A 63 -1.66 1.34 -2.89
C MET A 63 -0.78 2.54 -2.52
N GLU A 64 0.22 2.28 -1.70
CA GLU A 64 1.25 3.25 -1.33
C GLU A 64 2.64 2.60 -1.34
N ILE A 65 3.57 3.14 -2.13
CA ILE A 65 4.96 2.68 -2.16
C ILE A 65 5.65 3.11 -0.87
N TYR A 66 6.41 2.23 -0.23
CA TYR A 66 7.27 2.58 0.90
C TYR A 66 8.64 3.05 0.41
N PRO A 67 8.97 4.36 0.46
CA PRO A 67 10.24 4.86 -0.04
C PRO A 67 11.37 4.76 0.99
N GLY A 68 11.10 4.22 2.19
CA GLY A 68 11.99 4.37 3.35
C GLY A 68 11.96 5.79 3.92
N LYS A 69 12.80 6.05 4.92
CA LYS A 69 12.91 7.38 5.55
C LYS A 69 13.51 8.38 4.54
N GLN A 70 12.73 9.38 4.15
CA GLN A 70 13.18 10.45 3.27
C GLN A 70 13.90 11.55 4.05
N PRO A 71 14.87 12.26 3.43
CA PRO A 71 15.47 13.45 4.02
C PRO A 71 14.42 14.57 4.19
N PRO A 72 14.65 15.55 5.08
CA PRO A 72 13.77 16.71 5.21
C PRO A 72 13.50 17.38 3.87
N GLY A 73 12.23 17.64 3.55
CA GLY A 73 11.80 18.20 2.28
C GLY A 73 10.34 17.83 1.95
N PRO A 74 9.86 18.18 0.75
CA PRO A 74 8.47 17.95 0.35
C PRO A 74 8.08 16.46 0.28
N TYR A 75 9.07 15.57 0.21
CA TYR A 75 8.87 14.11 0.17
C TYR A 75 9.09 13.46 1.54
N ALA A 76 9.34 14.24 2.59
CA ALA A 76 9.42 13.73 3.96
C ALA A 76 8.02 13.38 4.45
N TYR A 77 7.62 12.12 4.23
CA TYR A 77 6.34 11.60 4.67
C TYR A 77 6.46 10.78 5.95
N ASP A 78 5.39 10.82 6.75
CA ASP A 78 5.21 9.88 7.85
C ASP A 78 4.90 8.49 7.29
N ASN A 79 5.75 7.53 7.67
CA ASN A 79 5.63 6.12 7.30
C ASN A 79 5.32 5.25 8.52
N SER A 80 4.83 5.84 9.61
CA SER A 80 4.26 5.09 10.73
C SER A 80 3.10 4.21 10.24
N ALA A 81 2.92 3.04 10.85
CA ALA A 81 1.88 2.10 10.46
C ALA A 81 0.48 2.76 10.50
N SER A 82 0.21 3.55 11.55
CA SER A 82 -1.05 4.30 11.68
C SER A 82 -1.24 5.30 10.54
N SER A 83 -0.22 6.07 10.15
CA SER A 83 -0.31 7.03 9.05
C SER A 83 -0.56 6.34 7.71
N VAL A 84 0.15 5.24 7.44
CA VAL A 84 -0.05 4.43 6.22
C VAL A 84 -1.47 3.89 6.16
N VAL A 85 -1.99 3.32 7.25
CA VAL A 85 -3.37 2.81 7.31
C VAL A 85 -4.38 3.93 7.05
N LEU A 86 -4.22 5.09 7.71
CA LEU A 86 -5.13 6.24 7.53
C LEU A 86 -5.14 6.76 6.09
N LYS A 87 -3.98 6.82 5.42
CA LYS A 87 -3.88 7.19 4.00
C LYS A 87 -4.51 6.15 3.08
N LEU A 88 -4.32 4.86 3.37
CA LEU A 88 -4.85 3.79 2.54
C LEU A 88 -6.37 3.65 2.65
N MET A 89 -6.94 3.87 3.83
CA MET A 89 -8.38 3.73 4.08
C MET A 89 -9.23 4.90 3.57
N GLU A 90 -8.61 6.01 3.18
CA GLU A 90 -9.30 7.23 2.71
C GLU A 90 -10.44 6.98 1.70
N PRO A 91 -10.31 6.08 0.71
CA PRO A 91 -11.39 5.81 -0.26
C PRO A 91 -12.66 5.19 0.34
N ILE A 92 -12.58 4.63 1.56
CA ILE A 92 -13.70 3.96 2.23
C ILE A 92 -14.01 4.58 3.61
N ASP A 93 -13.44 5.74 3.91
CA ASP A 93 -13.67 6.43 5.19
C ASP A 93 -15.16 6.68 5.41
N ARG A 94 -15.61 6.45 6.66
CA ARG A 94 -17.02 6.61 7.09
C ARG A 94 -18.06 5.81 6.29
N THR A 95 -17.65 4.75 5.59
CA THR A 95 -18.60 3.90 4.84
C THR A 95 -19.14 2.71 5.63
N GLY A 96 -18.67 2.48 6.87
CA GLY A 96 -19.07 1.34 7.70
C GLY A 96 -18.40 0.02 7.33
N ARG A 97 -17.37 0.04 6.49
CA ARG A 97 -16.57 -1.14 6.14
C ARG A 97 -15.55 -1.50 7.23
N ASN A 98 -15.24 -2.78 7.33
CA ASN A 98 -14.23 -3.32 8.24
C ASN A 98 -12.88 -3.43 7.56
N ILE A 99 -11.82 -3.03 8.27
CA ILE A 99 -10.43 -3.13 7.83
C ILE A 99 -9.72 -4.13 8.74
N THR A 100 -9.13 -5.17 8.15
CA THR A 100 -8.22 -6.08 8.84
C THR A 100 -6.78 -5.73 8.50
N MET A 101 -5.92 -5.67 9.52
CA MET A 101 -4.48 -5.39 9.42
C MET A 101 -3.72 -6.34 10.36
N ASP A 102 -2.42 -6.51 10.13
CA ASP A 102 -1.52 -7.32 10.97
C ASP A 102 -0.91 -6.55 12.16
#